data_AF-A0A8H8MQT4-F1
#
_entry.id   AF-A0A8H8MQT4-F1
#
_cell.length_a   1.000
_cell.length_b   1.000
_cell.length_c   1.000
_cell.angle_alpha   90.00
_cell.angle_beta   90.00
_cell.angle_gamma   90.00
#
_symmetry.space_group_name_H-M   'P 1'
#
loop_
_entity.id
_entity.type
_entity.pdbx_description
1 polymer ?
#
loop_
_entity_poly.entity_id
_entity_poly.type
_entity_poly.pdbx_seq_one_letter_code
_entity_poly.pdbx_strand_id
1 'polypeptide(L)'
;MTNDASRGVFFAFELFGLVALPILACTFIFSSSVKRHPTVANNALVWTLSSLVASLLLLTGNLYNREPPSLLCHAQSALMLGQPAAVSSAGLALIWKVWSLTWRIERNSAVVEEPWWLTCILLGLPYFVWGAQAAIFAVLQAKTRVNVVTFYCTSNDTNLGVISGVLAAIALVLCLVFQSTSLLRFYGYHP
;
A
#
# COMPACT_ATOMS: atom_id res chain seq x y z
N MET A 1 23.87 -14.18 13.84
CA MET A 1 22.92 -15.33 13.84
C MET A 1 21.45 -14.89 13.96
N THR A 2 21.10 -13.85 14.74
CA THR A 2 19.70 -13.36 14.82
C THR A 2 19.19 -12.74 13.51
N ASN A 3 20.06 -12.08 12.74
CA ASN A 3 19.66 -11.36 11.52
C ASN A 3 19.27 -12.28 10.36
N ASP A 4 19.79 -13.50 10.27
CA ASP A 4 19.52 -14.39 9.12
C ASP A 4 18.13 -15.04 9.23
N ALA A 5 17.73 -15.43 10.45
CA ALA A 5 16.40 -15.95 10.71
C ALA A 5 15.32 -14.89 10.44
N SER A 6 15.51 -13.65 10.90
CA SER A 6 14.57 -12.56 10.63
C SER A 6 14.46 -12.25 9.14
N ARG A 7 15.56 -12.37 8.38
CA ARG A 7 15.56 -12.17 6.92
C ARG A 7 14.76 -13.24 6.21
N GLY A 8 14.95 -14.50 6.59
CA GLY A 8 14.17 -15.62 6.05
C GLY A 8 12.67 -15.43 6.27
N VAL A 9 12.26 -15.05 7.48
CA VAL A 9 10.85 -14.79 7.81
C VAL A 9 10.29 -13.62 7.01
N PHE A 10 11.01 -12.49 6.95
CA PHE A 10 10.60 -11.32 6.19
C PHE A 10 10.33 -11.67 4.72
N PHE A 11 11.32 -12.25 4.03
CA PHE A 11 11.15 -12.60 2.63
C PHE A 11 10.13 -13.71 2.40
N ALA A 12 9.92 -14.63 3.35
CA ALA A 12 8.85 -15.61 3.24
C ALA A 12 7.46 -14.94 3.19
N PHE A 13 7.23 -13.93 4.03
CA PHE A 13 5.98 -13.16 4.00
C PHE A 13 5.85 -12.31 2.74
N GLU A 14 6.92 -11.65 2.30
CA GLU A 14 6.89 -10.83 1.08
C GLU A 14 6.65 -11.71 -0.17
N LEU A 15 7.32 -12.86 -0.28
CA LEU A 15 7.09 -13.80 -1.39
C LEU A 15 5.69 -14.42 -1.33
N PHE A 16 5.19 -14.72 -0.14
CA PHE A 16 3.81 -15.16 0.03
C PHE A 16 2.83 -14.07 -0.43
N GLY A 17 3.04 -12.82 -0.02
CA GLY A 17 2.25 -11.66 -0.47
C GLY A 17 2.30 -11.50 -2.00
N LEU A 18 3.48 -11.62 -2.58
CA LEU A 18 3.72 -11.50 -4.02
C LEU A 18 2.96 -12.55 -4.85
N VAL A 19 2.69 -13.73 -4.31
CA VAL A 19 1.97 -14.81 -5.02
C VAL A 19 0.49 -14.86 -4.62
N ALA A 20 0.18 -14.83 -3.32
CA ALA A 20 -1.17 -15.00 -2.82
C ALA A 20 -2.07 -13.80 -3.15
N LEU A 21 -1.57 -12.57 -3.10
CA LEU A 21 -2.37 -11.37 -3.34
C LEU A 21 -2.78 -11.20 -4.81
N PRO A 22 -1.93 -11.48 -5.82
CA PRO A 22 -2.38 -11.52 -7.21
C PRO A 22 -3.41 -12.60 -7.47
N ILE A 23 -3.24 -13.81 -6.90
CA ILE A 23 -4.24 -14.87 -7.00
C ILE A 23 -5.58 -14.39 -6.44
N LEU A 24 -5.55 -13.73 -5.28
CA LEU A 24 -6.71 -13.13 -4.66
C LEU A 24 -7.34 -12.03 -5.53
N ALA A 25 -6.53 -11.13 -6.10
CA ALA A 25 -6.99 -10.08 -7.00
C ALA A 25 -7.64 -10.65 -8.26
N CYS A 26 -7.00 -11.64 -8.90
CA CYS A 26 -7.54 -12.38 -10.05
C CYS A 26 -8.86 -13.06 -9.67
N THR A 27 -8.95 -13.67 -8.49
CA THR A 27 -10.19 -14.30 -8.03
C THR A 27 -11.31 -13.27 -7.91
N PHE A 28 -11.04 -12.07 -7.41
CA PHE A 28 -12.07 -11.01 -7.34
C PHE A 28 -12.46 -10.43 -8.70
N ILE A 29 -11.53 -10.39 -9.67
CA ILE A 29 -11.80 -9.85 -11.00
C ILE A 29 -12.55 -10.88 -11.86
N PHE A 30 -12.17 -12.16 -11.79
CA PHE A 30 -12.69 -13.21 -12.68
C PHE A 30 -13.83 -14.04 -12.08
N SER A 31 -14.03 -14.02 -10.76
CA SER A 31 -15.13 -14.78 -10.14
C SER A 31 -16.47 -14.08 -10.35
N SER A 32 -17.28 -14.61 -11.26
CA SER A 32 -18.66 -14.18 -11.50
C SER A 32 -19.58 -14.40 -10.30
N SER A 33 -19.17 -15.26 -9.36
CA SER A 33 -19.94 -15.61 -8.16
C SER A 33 -19.93 -14.50 -7.11
N VAL A 34 -18.92 -13.61 -7.12
CA VAL A 34 -18.70 -12.64 -6.05
C VAL A 34 -18.60 -11.22 -6.63
N LYS A 35 -19.73 -10.50 -6.67
CA LYS A 35 -19.77 -9.08 -7.07
C LYS A 35 -19.13 -8.20 -6.00
N ARG A 36 -17.82 -7.95 -6.11
CA ARG A 36 -17.07 -7.04 -5.23
C ARG A 36 -16.68 -5.77 -5.97
N HIS A 37 -16.58 -4.67 -5.23
CA HIS A 37 -16.09 -3.41 -5.77
C HIS A 37 -14.58 -3.55 -6.12
N PRO A 38 -14.09 -3.00 -7.25
CA PRO A 38 -12.71 -3.13 -7.70
C PRO A 38 -11.65 -2.60 -6.71
N THR A 39 -12.05 -1.83 -5.69
CA THR A 39 -11.15 -1.34 -4.64
C THR A 39 -10.53 -2.45 -3.80
N VAL A 40 -11.19 -3.60 -3.66
CA VAL A 40 -10.62 -4.76 -2.96
C VAL A 40 -9.45 -5.35 -3.75
N ALA A 41 -9.65 -5.59 -5.04
CA ALA A 41 -8.60 -6.06 -5.94
C ALA A 41 -7.46 -5.03 -6.04
N ASN A 42 -7.80 -3.74 -6.10
CA ASN A 42 -6.83 -2.65 -6.12
C ASN A 42 -5.92 -2.65 -4.90
N ASN A 43 -6.49 -2.81 -3.70
CA ASN A 43 -5.71 -2.90 -2.48
C ASN A 43 -4.74 -4.10 -2.53
N ALA A 44 -5.22 -5.28 -2.97
CA ALA A 44 -4.36 -6.45 -3.14
C ALA A 44 -3.21 -6.21 -4.13
N LEU A 45 -3.46 -5.50 -5.23
CA LEU A 45 -2.43 -5.14 -6.22
C LEU A 45 -1.38 -4.18 -5.66
N VAL A 46 -1.79 -3.16 -4.89
CA VAL A 46 -0.86 -2.23 -4.23
C VAL A 46 0.06 -2.99 -3.25
N TRP A 47 -0.49 -3.90 -2.45
CA TRP A 47 0.30 -4.75 -1.55
C TRP A 47 1.20 -5.75 -2.30
N THR A 48 0.77 -6.25 -3.46
CA THR A 48 1.61 -7.09 -4.34
C THR A 48 2.84 -6.33 -4.80
N LEU A 49 2.64 -5.12 -5.33
CA LEU A 49 3.74 -4.26 -5.78
C LEU A 49 4.66 -3.90 -4.61
N SER A 50 4.10 -3.65 -3.42
CA SER A 50 4.87 -3.40 -2.21
C SER A 50 5.81 -4.58 -1.92
N SER A 51 5.28 -5.80 -2.02
CA SER A 51 6.05 -7.02 -1.78
C SER A 51 7.14 -7.25 -2.83
N LEU A 52 6.86 -6.90 -4.08
CA LEU A 52 7.83 -6.92 -5.17
C LEU A 52 9.00 -5.98 -4.89
N VAL A 53 8.71 -4.73 -4.51
CA VAL A 53 9.73 -3.72 -4.19
C VAL A 53 10.60 -4.15 -3.01
N ALA A 54 9.98 -4.64 -1.93
CA ALA A 54 10.68 -5.17 -0.78
C ALA A 54 11.63 -6.33 -1.17
N SER A 55 11.20 -7.16 -2.12
CA SER A 55 11.94 -8.35 -2.58
C SER A 55 12.98 -8.08 -3.68
N LEU A 56 13.14 -6.85 -4.18
CA LEU A 56 14.03 -6.56 -5.32
C LEU A 56 15.49 -7.04 -5.11
N LEU A 57 16.06 -6.86 -3.93
CA LEU A 57 17.42 -7.34 -3.63
C LEU A 57 17.53 -8.85 -3.65
N LEU A 58 16.49 -9.56 -3.21
CA LEU A 58 16.42 -11.02 -3.28
C LEU A 58 16.32 -11.48 -4.73
N LEU A 59 15.37 -10.90 -5.50
CA LEU A 59 15.09 -11.29 -6.88
C LEU A 59 16.25 -11.00 -7.84
N THR A 60 17.06 -9.98 -7.55
CA THR A 60 18.26 -9.64 -8.34
C THR A 60 19.53 -10.36 -7.87
N GLY A 61 19.45 -11.19 -6.83
CA GLY A 61 20.62 -11.90 -6.28
C GLY A 61 21.61 -11.01 -5.52
N ASN A 62 21.24 -9.76 -5.20
CA ASN A 62 22.09 -8.80 -4.50
C ASN A 62 21.89 -8.79 -2.98
N LEU A 63 21.16 -9.76 -2.44
CA LEU A 63 20.81 -9.81 -1.02
C LEU A 63 22.03 -9.83 -0.07
N TYR A 64 23.10 -10.52 -0.46
CA TYR A 64 24.33 -10.63 0.34
C TYR A 64 25.45 -9.70 -0.14
N ASN A 65 25.20 -8.93 -1.20
CA ASN A 65 26.19 -8.00 -1.72
C ASN A 65 26.27 -6.78 -0.82
N ARG A 66 27.47 -6.52 -0.30
CA ARG A 66 27.74 -5.37 0.57
C ARG A 66 27.53 -4.03 -0.16
N GLU A 67 27.72 -4.04 -1.47
CA GLU A 67 27.54 -2.90 -2.36
C GLU A 67 26.65 -3.33 -3.55
N PRO A 68 25.32 -3.32 -3.41
CA PRO A 68 24.43 -3.58 -4.53
C PRO A 68 24.55 -2.47 -5.59
N PRO A 69 24.12 -2.73 -6.84
CA PRO A 69 24.09 -1.70 -7.88
C PRO A 69 23.41 -0.42 -7.37
N SER A 70 24.10 0.72 -7.47
CA SER A 70 23.65 2.00 -6.90
C SER A 70 22.25 2.37 -7.39
N LEU A 71 21.99 2.23 -8.69
CA LEU A 71 20.68 2.50 -9.29
C LEU A 71 19.56 1.65 -8.66
N LEU A 72 19.81 0.35 -8.45
CA LEU A 72 18.84 -0.56 -7.83
C LEU A 72 18.54 -0.12 -6.39
N CYS A 73 19.58 0.21 -5.63
CA CYS A 73 19.46 0.58 -4.23
C CYS A 73 18.75 1.94 -4.05
N HIS A 74 19.09 2.92 -4.89
CA HIS A 74 18.39 4.21 -4.92
C HIS A 74 16.92 4.05 -5.30
N ALA A 75 16.63 3.29 -6.37
CA ALA A 75 15.25 3.03 -6.79
C ALA A 75 14.43 2.31 -5.70
N GLN A 76 14.99 1.25 -5.11
CA GLN A 76 14.32 0.51 -4.04
C GLN A 76 14.06 1.42 -2.83
N SER A 77 15.04 2.22 -2.40
CA SER A 77 14.87 3.13 -1.25
C SER A 77 13.78 4.17 -1.49
N ALA A 78 13.72 4.77 -2.67
CA ALA A 78 12.70 5.76 -3.02
C ALA A 78 11.30 5.14 -3.07
N LEU A 79 11.18 3.93 -3.62
CA LEU A 79 9.91 3.19 -3.68
C LEU A 79 9.46 2.74 -2.27
N MET A 80 10.36 2.24 -1.44
CA MET A 80 10.08 1.86 -0.05
C MET A 80 9.67 3.06 0.80
N LEU A 81 10.27 4.22 0.59
CA LEU A 81 9.86 5.46 1.27
C LEU A 81 8.48 5.93 0.82
N GLY A 82 8.08 5.72 -0.44
CA GLY A 82 6.72 6.06 -0.91
C GLY A 82 5.64 5.04 -0.50
N GLN A 83 6.04 3.82 -0.13
CA GLN A 83 5.13 2.72 0.16
C GLN A 83 4.11 3.01 1.26
N PRO A 84 4.47 3.57 2.45
CA PRO A 84 3.52 3.79 3.54
C PRO A 84 2.30 4.64 3.14
N ALA A 85 2.51 5.71 2.36
CA ALA A 85 1.41 6.55 1.90
C ALA A 85 0.56 5.84 0.84
N ALA A 86 1.17 5.03 -0.03
CA ALA A 86 0.48 4.24 -1.06
C ALA A 86 -0.44 3.18 -0.44
N VAL A 87 0.07 2.37 0.50
CA VAL A 87 -0.74 1.33 1.15
C VAL A 87 -1.83 1.93 2.02
N SER A 88 -1.56 3.06 2.69
CA SER A 88 -2.54 3.74 3.53
C SER A 88 -3.66 4.38 2.70
N SER A 89 -3.33 4.97 1.55
CA SER A 89 -4.34 5.53 0.63
C SER A 89 -5.17 4.45 -0.07
N ALA A 90 -4.58 3.29 -0.39
CA ALA A 90 -5.32 2.13 -0.88
C ALA A 90 -6.31 1.60 0.18
N GLY A 91 -5.86 1.50 1.43
CA GLY A 91 -6.71 1.15 2.57
C GLY A 91 -7.84 2.16 2.81
N LEU A 92 -7.54 3.46 2.72
CA LEU A 92 -8.53 4.52 2.83
C LEU A 92 -9.59 4.43 1.74
N ALA A 93 -9.19 4.17 0.49
CA ALA A 93 -10.13 4.00 -0.62
C ALA A 93 -11.08 2.81 -0.39
N LEU A 94 -10.57 1.71 0.16
CA LEU A 94 -11.39 0.56 0.53
C LEU A 94 -12.39 0.91 1.64
N ILE A 95 -11.92 1.52 2.72
CA ILE A 95 -12.73 1.88 3.88
C ILE A 95 -13.79 2.92 3.51
N TRP A 96 -13.43 3.91 2.70
CA TRP A 96 -14.36 4.91 2.19
C TRP A 96 -15.54 4.26 1.47
N LYS A 97 -15.28 3.24 0.62
CA LYS A 97 -16.37 2.51 -0.06
C LYS A 97 -17.28 1.81 0.93
N VAL A 98 -16.72 1.09 1.90
CA VAL A 98 -17.50 0.41 2.94
C VAL A 98 -18.37 1.41 3.70
N TRP A 99 -17.77 2.50 4.19
CA TRP A 99 -18.49 3.56 4.89
C TRP A 99 -19.59 4.20 4.03
N SER A 100 -19.33 4.48 2.76
CA SER A 100 -20.30 5.09 1.85
C SER A 100 -21.49 4.17 1.58
N LEU A 101 -21.27 2.85 1.53
CA LEU A 101 -22.32 1.85 1.36
C LEU A 101 -23.19 1.79 2.61
N THR A 102 -22.57 1.71 3.80
CA THR A 102 -23.29 1.71 5.08
C THR A 102 -24.16 2.96 5.24
N TRP A 103 -23.60 4.14 4.93
CA TRP A 103 -24.34 5.41 5.02
C TRP A 103 -25.55 5.49 4.06
N ARG A 104 -25.42 4.92 2.86
CA ARG A 104 -26.51 4.92 1.86
C ARG A 104 -27.66 4.02 2.28
N ILE A 105 -27.34 2.84 2.85
CA ILE A 105 -28.34 1.92 3.39
C ILE A 105 -29.14 2.59 4.51
N GLU A 106 -28.45 3.24 5.44
CA GLU A 106 -29.09 3.95 6.57
C GLU A 106 -30.07 5.05 6.10
N ARG A 107 -29.72 5.81 5.06
CA ARG A 107 -30.57 6.89 4.55
C ARG A 107 -31.74 6.44 3.67
N ASN A 108 -31.98 5.13 3.51
CA ASN A 108 -32.96 4.59 2.55
C ASN A 108 -32.85 5.24 1.16
N SER A 109 -31.66 5.72 0.81
CA SER A 109 -31.45 6.38 -0.46
C SER A 109 -31.36 5.27 -1.51
N ALA A 110 -32.11 5.40 -2.61
CA ALA A 110 -31.98 4.51 -3.74
C ALA A 110 -30.49 4.34 -4.09
N VAL A 111 -30.08 3.15 -4.51
CA VAL A 111 -28.70 2.86 -4.91
C VAL A 111 -28.39 3.68 -6.18
N VAL A 112 -28.08 4.96 -5.99
CA VAL A 112 -27.64 5.84 -7.06
C VAL A 112 -26.24 5.37 -7.42
N GLU A 113 -26.09 4.94 -8.68
CA GLU A 113 -24.81 4.50 -9.21
C GLU A 113 -23.74 5.54 -8.90
N GLU A 114 -22.63 5.05 -8.37
CA GLU A 114 -21.50 5.92 -8.08
C GLU A 114 -20.89 6.39 -9.40
N PRO A 115 -20.60 7.70 -9.54
CA PRO A 115 -20.07 8.18 -10.79
C PRO A 115 -18.70 7.55 -11.07
N TRP A 116 -18.49 7.13 -12.31
CA TRP A 116 -17.29 6.40 -12.73
C TRP A 116 -15.98 7.14 -12.40
N TRP A 117 -15.98 8.48 -12.45
CA TRP A 117 -14.81 9.31 -12.14
C TRP A 117 -14.33 9.14 -10.69
N LEU A 118 -15.25 8.97 -9.74
CA LEU A 118 -14.89 8.79 -8.33
C LEU A 118 -14.23 7.44 -8.10
N THR A 119 -14.73 6.40 -8.79
CA THR A 119 -14.08 5.09 -8.80
C THR A 119 -12.70 5.16 -9.43
N CYS A 120 -12.52 5.86 -10.56
CA CYS A 120 -11.20 6.06 -11.16
C CYS A 120 -10.22 6.78 -10.21
N ILE A 121 -10.67 7.82 -9.50
CA ILE A 121 -9.85 8.51 -8.50
C ILE A 121 -9.45 7.56 -7.38
N LEU A 122 -10.40 6.82 -6.80
CA LEU A 122 -10.14 5.91 -5.68
C LEU A 122 -9.20 4.76 -6.06
N LEU A 123 -9.25 4.30 -7.32
CA LEU A 123 -8.34 3.28 -7.82
C LEU A 123 -6.96 3.86 -8.15
N GLY A 124 -6.90 5.04 -8.78
CA GLY A 124 -5.66 5.67 -9.24
C GLY A 124 -4.85 6.35 -8.13
N LEU A 125 -5.51 6.87 -7.09
CA LEU A 125 -4.89 7.62 -5.99
C LEU A 125 -3.67 6.91 -5.39
N PRO A 126 -3.72 5.63 -4.98
CA PRO A 126 -2.57 4.99 -4.36
C PRO A 126 -1.34 4.90 -5.28
N TYR A 127 -1.54 4.63 -6.57
CA TYR A 127 -0.43 4.57 -7.53
C TYR A 127 0.14 5.95 -7.83
N PHE A 128 -0.73 6.96 -7.95
CA PHE A 128 -0.30 8.34 -8.17
C PHE A 128 0.51 8.86 -6.98
N VAL A 129 0.01 8.67 -5.75
CA VAL A 129 0.72 9.05 -4.52
C VAL A 129 2.06 8.33 -4.44
N TRP A 130 2.08 7.02 -4.73
CA TRP A 130 3.31 6.25 -4.68
C TRP A 130 4.34 6.73 -5.70
N GLY A 131 3.95 6.84 -6.98
CA GLY A 131 4.84 7.24 -8.06
C GLY A 131 5.35 8.67 -7.86
N ALA A 132 4.48 9.60 -7.45
CA ALA A 132 4.86 10.98 -7.16
C ALA A 132 5.88 11.05 -6.00
N GLN A 133 5.62 10.37 -4.89
CA GLN A 133 6.55 10.34 -3.76
C GLN A 133 7.87 9.65 -4.11
N ALA A 134 7.82 8.50 -4.78
CA ALA A 134 9.02 7.80 -5.20
C ALA A 134 9.86 8.66 -6.15
N ALA A 135 9.25 9.38 -7.09
CA ALA A 135 9.96 10.30 -7.96
C ALA A 135 10.60 11.46 -7.19
N ILE A 136 9.86 12.11 -6.28
CA ILE A 136 10.37 13.19 -5.43
C ILE A 136 11.55 12.69 -4.59
N PHE A 137 11.39 11.55 -3.92
CA PHE A 137 12.44 10.96 -3.09
C PHE A 137 13.63 10.47 -3.91
N ALA A 138 13.46 9.99 -5.13
CA ALA A 138 14.57 9.63 -6.00
C ALA A 138 15.42 10.86 -6.36
N VAL A 139 14.77 12.00 -6.66
CA VAL A 139 15.47 13.27 -6.95
C VAL A 139 16.19 13.80 -5.71
N LEU A 140 15.52 13.81 -4.56
CA LEU A 140 16.10 14.30 -3.30
C LEU A 140 17.28 13.44 -2.84
N GLN A 141 17.23 12.13 -3.11
CA GLN A 141 18.28 11.20 -2.73
C GLN A 141 19.42 11.07 -3.75
N ALA A 142 19.36 11.76 -4.89
CA ALA A 142 20.37 11.63 -5.94
C ALA A 142 21.80 12.00 -5.50
N LYS A 143 21.93 12.78 -4.42
CA LYS A 143 23.22 13.20 -3.84
C LYS A 143 23.51 12.59 -2.47
N THR A 144 22.57 11.83 -1.91
CA THR A 144 22.66 11.29 -0.54
C THR A 144 23.11 9.84 -0.59
N ARG A 145 23.87 9.38 0.42
CA ARG A 145 24.25 7.96 0.50
C ARG A 145 23.05 7.10 0.90
N VAL A 146 22.74 6.12 0.07
CA VAL A 146 21.77 5.06 0.35
C VAL A 146 22.54 3.81 0.76
N ASN A 147 22.10 3.16 1.84
CA ASN A 147 22.76 1.97 2.36
C ASN A 147 21.76 0.84 2.50
N VAL A 148 22.24 -0.41 2.38
CA VAL A 148 21.45 -1.59 2.69
C VAL A 148 21.31 -1.68 4.21
N VAL A 149 20.07 -1.67 4.70
CA VAL A 149 19.76 -1.88 6.11
C VAL A 149 18.90 -3.12 6.24
N THR A 150 19.55 -4.22 6.64
CA THR A 150 18.98 -5.53 6.99
C THR A 150 18.26 -6.28 5.86
N PHE A 151 17.23 -5.69 5.25
CA PHE A 151 16.34 -6.33 4.28
C PHE A 151 16.22 -5.57 2.96
N TYR A 152 16.30 -4.23 3.00
CA TYR A 152 16.14 -3.36 1.84
C TYR A 152 17.07 -2.14 1.93
N CYS A 153 17.19 -1.42 0.82
CA CYS A 153 17.93 -0.15 0.78
C CYS A 153 17.12 0.98 1.42
N THR A 154 17.76 1.76 2.30
CA THR A 154 17.17 2.95 2.91
C THR A 154 18.09 4.15 2.78
N SER A 155 17.47 5.33 2.70
CA SER A 155 18.19 6.60 2.83
C SER A 155 18.71 6.77 4.25
N ASN A 156 19.84 7.47 4.39
CA ASN A 156 20.31 7.93 5.69
C ASN A 156 19.60 9.23 6.16
N ASP A 157 18.76 9.83 5.30
CA ASP A 157 18.02 11.04 5.63
C ASP A 157 16.72 10.72 6.38
N THR A 158 16.71 11.03 7.69
CA THR A 158 15.56 10.80 8.57
C THR A 158 14.35 11.65 8.16
N ASN A 159 14.54 12.81 7.53
CA ASN A 159 13.43 13.70 7.17
C ASN A 159 12.52 13.06 6.13
N LEU A 160 13.08 12.29 5.19
CA LEU A 160 12.29 11.59 4.17
C LEU A 160 11.36 10.54 4.79
N GLY A 161 11.88 9.81 5.79
CA GLY A 161 11.08 8.85 6.56
C GLY A 161 9.95 9.53 7.34
N VAL A 162 10.24 10.69 7.96
CA VAL A 162 9.23 11.47 8.69
C VAL A 162 8.13 11.98 7.76
N ILE A 163 8.49 12.54 6.60
CA ILE A 163 7.51 13.04 5.62
C ILE A 163 6.58 11.92 5.15
N SER A 164 7.14 10.76 4.80
CA SER A 164 6.34 9.58 4.43
C SER A 164 5.43 9.12 5.56
N GLY A 165 5.97 9.02 6.77
CA GLY A 165 5.24 8.62 7.97
C GLY A 165 4.07 9.56 8.30
N VAL A 166 4.26 10.87 8.19
CA VAL A 166 3.19 11.86 8.42
C VAL A 166 2.05 11.69 7.41
N LEU A 167 2.37 11.50 6.12
CA LEU A 167 1.36 11.30 5.09
C LEU A 167 0.59 10.00 5.27
N ALA A 168 1.28 8.92 5.64
CA ALA A 168 0.63 7.66 6.02
C ALA A 168 -0.25 7.82 7.27
N ALA A 169 0.23 8.53 8.30
CA ALA A 169 -0.52 8.78 9.52
C ALA A 169 -1.82 9.55 9.26
N ILE A 170 -1.81 10.57 8.40
CA ILE A 170 -3.02 11.31 8.01
C ILE A 170 -4.06 10.35 7.39
N ALA A 171 -3.63 9.51 6.44
CA ALA A 171 -4.52 8.53 5.82
C ALA A 171 -5.07 7.51 6.83
N LEU A 172 -4.24 7.04 7.76
CA LEU A 172 -4.65 6.12 8.83
C LEU A 172 -5.64 6.76 9.80
N VAL A 173 -5.46 8.03 10.17
CA VAL A 173 -6.42 8.75 11.01
C VAL A 173 -7.77 8.85 10.32
N LEU A 174 -7.80 9.18 9.02
CA LEU A 174 -9.03 9.18 8.24
C LEU A 174 -9.68 7.78 8.17
N CYS A 175 -8.87 6.73 7.99
CA CYS A 175 -9.35 5.34 8.05
C CYS A 175 -10.05 5.05 9.38
N LEU A 176 -9.45 5.41 10.51
CA LEU A 176 -10.02 5.19 11.84
C LEU A 176 -11.31 5.98 12.05
N VAL A 177 -11.40 7.21 11.56
CA VAL A 177 -12.63 8.02 11.62
C VAL A 177 -13.76 7.35 10.82
N PHE A 178 -13.49 6.90 9.59
CA PHE A 178 -14.50 6.22 8.77
C PHE A 178 -14.88 4.84 9.34
N GLN A 179 -13.93 4.08 9.89
CA GLN A 179 -14.22 2.81 10.55
C GLN A 179 -15.10 3.01 11.80
N SER A 180 -14.72 3.95 12.66
CA SER A 180 -15.45 4.25 13.90
C SER A 180 -16.87 4.70 13.62
N THR A 181 -17.05 5.60 12.65
CA THR A 181 -18.39 6.05 12.24
C THR A 181 -19.22 4.93 11.58
N SER A 182 -18.60 4.01 10.83
CA SER A 182 -19.28 2.83 10.29
C SER A 182 -19.77 1.91 11.40
N LEU A 183 -18.92 1.63 12.40
CA LEU A 183 -19.26 0.77 13.53
C LEU A 183 -20.38 1.37 14.38
N LEU A 184 -20.28 2.65 14.74
CA LEU A 184 -21.30 3.35 15.53
C LEU A 184 -22.67 3.31 14.84
N ARG A 185 -22.70 3.50 13.51
CA ARG A 185 -23.95 3.42 12.73
C ARG A 185 -24.50 2.01 12.66
N PHE A 186 -23.64 1.01 12.45
CA PHE A 186 -24.06 -0.38 12.38
C PHE A 186 -24.67 -0.88 13.70
N TYR A 187 -24.02 -0.56 14.84
CA TYR A 187 -24.56 -0.90 16.16
C TYR A 187 -25.75 -0.04 16.57
N GLY A 188 -25.81 1.24 16.15
CA GLY A 188 -26.92 2.14 16.43
C GLY A 188 -28.20 1.85 15.64
N TYR A 189 -28.12 1.12 14.53
CA TYR A 189 -29.26 0.75 13.68
C TYR A 189 -30.02 -0.50 14.19
N HIS A 190 -29.51 -1.18 15.23
CA HIS A 190 -30.18 -2.30 15.90
C HIS A 190 -30.73 -1.91 17.30
N PRO A 191 -31.78 -1.06 17.40
CA PRO A 191 -32.69 -1.05 18.54
C PRO A 191 -33.93 -1.96 18.32
#